data_AF-A0A392PPP0-F1
#
_entry.id   AF-A0A392PPP0-F1
#
_cell.length_a   1.000
_cell.length_b   1.000
_cell.length_c   1.000
_cell.angle_alpha   90.00
_cell.angle_beta   90.00
_cell.angle_gamma   90.00
#
_symmetry.space_group_name_H-M   'P 1'
#
loop_
_entity.id
_entity.type
_entity.pdbx_description
1 polymer ?
#
loop_
_entity_poly.entity_id
_entity_poly.type
_entity_poly.pdbx_seq_one_letter_code
_entity_poly.pdbx_strand_id
1 'polypeptide(L)'
;PYLPSETPSPLVYYREEELKTLRGNGTGERKEWKRIYDYDVYSDLGDPDKESYLGSSNSWGIKHLALPSKGKNRQKTNLERFKE
;
A
#
# COMPACT_ATOMS: atom_id res chain seq x y z
N PRO A 1 -19.77 5.62 20.89
CA PRO A 1 -18.39 5.74 20.37
C PRO A 1 -17.40 5.77 21.54
N TYR A 2 -16.34 4.96 21.51
CA TYR A 2 -15.33 4.89 22.58
C TYR A 2 -14.01 5.45 22.08
N LEU A 3 -13.39 6.33 22.87
CA LEU A 3 -11.98 6.69 22.66
C LEU A 3 -11.08 5.47 22.93
N PRO A 4 -9.86 5.43 22.38
CA PRO A 4 -8.91 4.36 22.70
C PRO A 4 -8.71 4.18 24.22
N SER A 5 -8.66 5.28 24.97
CA SER A 5 -8.55 5.30 26.44
C SER A 5 -9.80 4.82 27.19
N GLU A 6 -10.96 4.82 26.54
CA GLU A 6 -12.25 4.43 27.12
C GLU A 6 -12.68 3.03 26.68
N THR A 7 -11.83 2.32 25.92
CA THR A 7 -12.15 0.96 25.48
C THR A 7 -12.20 0.04 26.71
N PRO A 8 -13.29 -0.70 26.93
CA PRO A 8 -13.40 -1.60 28.08
C PRO A 8 -12.23 -2.57 28.13
N SER A 9 -11.65 -2.79 29.31
CA SER A 9 -10.43 -3.59 29.49
C SER A 9 -10.44 -4.95 28.77
N PRO A 10 -11.55 -5.72 28.75
CA PRO A 10 -11.60 -7.00 28.02
C PRO A 10 -11.50 -6.87 26.49
N LEU A 11 -11.82 -5.70 25.93
CA LEU A 11 -11.87 -5.44 24.49
C LEU A 11 -10.62 -4.76 23.94
N VAL A 12 -9.75 -4.23 24.81
CA VAL A 12 -8.52 -3.54 24.41
C VAL A 12 -7.65 -4.44 23.53
N TYR A 13 -7.48 -5.70 23.93
CA TYR A 13 -6.71 -6.68 23.18
C TYR A 13 -7.25 -6.90 21.76
N TYR A 14 -8.56 -7.14 21.62
CA TYR A 14 -9.19 -7.37 20.32
C TYR A 14 -9.13 -6.13 19.42
N ARG A 15 -9.25 -4.94 20.02
CA ARG A 15 -9.09 -3.67 19.29
C ARG A 15 -7.68 -3.56 18.70
N GLU A 16 -6.66 -3.87 19.49
CA GLU A 16 -5.26 -3.82 19.02
C GLU A 16 -4.96 -4.87 17.95
N GLU A 17 -5.46 -6.10 18.12
CA GLU A 17 -5.29 -7.18 17.13
C GLU A 17 -5.97 -6.88 15.79
N GLU A 18 -7.17 -6.31 15.81
CA GLU A 18 -7.84 -5.87 14.57
C GLU A 18 -7.02 -4.75 13.90
N LEU A 19 -6.51 -3.78 14.67
CA LEU A 19 -5.65 -2.71 14.12
C LEU A 19 -4.36 -3.26 13.49
N LYS A 20 -3.72 -4.26 14.09
CA LYS A 20 -2.55 -4.93 13.51
C LYS A 20 -2.92 -5.64 12.20
N THR A 21 -4.05 -6.34 12.18
CA THR A 21 -4.56 -7.04 10.99
C THR A 21 -4.82 -6.05 9.84
N LEU A 22 -5.41 -4.90 10.14
CA LEU A 22 -5.67 -3.84 9.16
C LEU A 22 -4.39 -3.17 8.64
N ARG A 23 -3.31 -3.07 9.43
CA ARG A 23 -2.01 -2.56 8.95
C ARG A 23 -1.27 -3.57 8.08
N GLY A 24 -1.35 -4.85 8.45
CA GLY A 24 -0.61 -5.93 7.80
C GLY A 24 0.91 -5.80 7.99
N ASN A 25 1.67 -6.50 7.15
CA ASN A 25 3.13 -6.63 7.24
C ASN A 25 3.90 -5.82 6.18
N GLY A 26 3.20 -5.00 5.38
CA GLY A 26 3.79 -4.19 4.30
C GLY A 26 4.28 -4.97 3.08
N THR A 27 4.14 -6.30 3.05
CA THR A 27 4.64 -7.17 1.97
C THR A 27 3.52 -7.99 1.31
N GLY A 28 3.83 -8.62 0.18
CA GLY A 28 2.89 -9.44 -0.59
C GLY A 28 1.85 -8.66 -1.40
N GLU A 29 1.15 -9.39 -2.26
CA GLU A 29 0.05 -8.86 -3.09
C GLU A 29 -1.22 -8.63 -2.28
N ARG A 30 -1.92 -7.56 -2.67
CA ARG A 30 -3.24 -7.23 -2.16
C ARG A 30 -4.28 -7.98 -2.99
N LYS A 31 -5.11 -8.77 -2.30
CA LYS A 31 -6.25 -9.48 -2.89
C LYS A 31 -7.50 -8.69 -2.59
N GLU A 32 -8.54 -8.84 -3.41
CA GLU A 32 -9.79 -8.07 -3.29
C GLU A 32 -10.45 -8.19 -1.90
N TRP A 33 -10.33 -9.36 -1.26
CA TRP A 33 -10.88 -9.61 0.07
C TRP A 33 -9.97 -9.20 1.24
N LYS A 34 -8.74 -8.70 0.99
CA LYS A 34 -7.82 -8.27 2.05
C LYS A 34 -8.15 -6.84 2.49
N ARG A 35 -8.45 -6.64 3.78
CA ARG A 35 -8.70 -5.34 4.42
C ARG A 35 -7.42 -4.67 4.95
N ILE A 36 -6.32 -4.78 4.20
CA ILE A 36 -5.03 -4.24 4.64
C ILE A 36 -4.85 -2.84 4.05
N TYR A 37 -4.67 -1.85 4.91
CA TYR A 37 -4.43 -0.45 4.59
C TYR A 37 -2.96 -0.12 4.84
N ASP A 38 -2.24 0.18 3.76
CA ASP A 38 -0.83 0.57 3.77
C ASP A 38 -0.61 1.66 2.72
N TYR A 39 0.49 2.40 2.84
CA TYR A 39 0.80 3.51 1.95
C TYR A 39 1.93 3.15 0.98
N ASP A 40 1.91 3.76 -0.19
CA ASP A 40 2.98 3.69 -1.18
C ASP A 40 3.14 5.03 -1.90
N VAL A 41 4.27 5.19 -2.59
CA VAL A 41 4.53 6.33 -3.47
C VAL A 41 3.87 6.08 -4.83
N TYR A 42 3.57 7.15 -5.57
CA TYR A 42 3.10 7.10 -6.94
C TYR A 42 4.19 6.58 -7.91
N SER A 43 4.42 5.27 -7.93
CA SER A 43 5.36 4.60 -8.84
C SER A 43 4.70 3.96 -10.06
N ASP A 44 3.37 3.92 -10.10
CA ASP A 44 2.54 3.27 -11.12
C ASP A 44 1.90 4.25 -12.11
N LEU A 45 2.24 5.54 -12.02
CA LEU A 45 1.70 6.58 -12.91
C LEU A 45 2.31 6.59 -14.33
N GLY A 46 3.20 5.65 -14.65
CA GLY A 46 3.85 5.54 -15.95
C GLY A 46 3.86 4.10 -16.46
N ASP A 47 3.64 3.93 -17.76
CA ASP A 47 3.70 2.65 -18.45
C ASP A 47 5.06 2.54 -19.17
N PRO A 48 6.02 1.75 -18.65
CA PRO A 48 7.36 1.66 -19.24
C PRO A 48 7.39 0.82 -20.52
N ASP A 49 6.38 -0.03 -20.76
CA ASP A 49 6.33 -0.95 -21.89
C ASP A 49 5.76 -0.27 -23.16
N LYS A 50 5.04 0.84 -22.98
CA LYS A 50 4.60 1.69 -24.08
C LYS A 50 5.70 2.68 -24.40
N GLU A 51 6.55 2.29 -25.32
CA GLU A 51 7.59 3.11 -25.93
C GLU A 51 6.98 4.44 -26.42
N SER A 52 7.06 5.45 -25.56
CA SER A 52 6.71 6.82 -25.88
C SER A 52 7.76 7.68 -25.20
N TYR A 53 8.25 8.68 -25.93
CA TYR A 53 9.34 9.61 -25.58
C TYR A 53 9.14 10.39 -24.26
N LEU A 54 8.06 10.11 -23.54
CA LEU A 54 7.80 10.46 -22.16
C LEU A 54 8.03 9.21 -21.30
N GLY A 55 9.25 8.67 -21.36
CA GLY A 55 9.72 7.73 -20.35
C GLY A 55 9.47 8.38 -19.01
N SER A 56 8.43 7.93 -18.32
CA SER A 56 8.02 8.45 -17.02
C SER A 56 9.29 8.54 -16.18
N SER A 57 9.63 9.77 -15.78
CA SER A 57 10.85 10.11 -15.04
C SER A 57 10.77 9.48 -13.65
N ASN A 58 10.82 8.16 -13.63
CA ASN A 58 10.56 7.33 -12.50
C ASN A 58 11.78 7.46 -11.60
N SER A 59 11.52 7.95 -10.40
CA SER A 59 12.44 8.20 -9.28
C SER A 59 13.15 9.55 -9.20
N TRP A 60 13.24 10.40 -10.22
CA TRP A 60 13.88 11.72 -10.04
C TRP A 60 12.87 12.87 -9.95
N GLY A 61 11.88 12.94 -10.83
CA GLY A 61 10.91 14.06 -10.83
C GLY A 61 9.96 14.09 -9.61
N ILE A 62 9.55 12.94 -9.10
CA ILE A 62 8.57 12.85 -8.00
C ILE A 62 9.23 13.06 -6.62
N LYS A 63 10.51 12.74 -6.45
CA LYS A 63 11.21 12.96 -5.17
C LYS A 63 11.21 14.43 -4.73
N HIS A 64 11.11 15.34 -5.70
CA HIS A 64 11.08 16.78 -5.47
C HIS A 64 9.67 17.36 -5.32
N LEU A 65 8.63 16.56 -5.56
CA LEU A 65 7.24 16.95 -5.38
C LEU A 65 6.70 16.24 -4.13
N ALA A 66 6.44 17.00 -3.07
CA ALA A 66 5.83 16.50 -1.84
C ALA A 66 4.34 16.17 -2.07
N LEU A 67 4.08 15.06 -2.78
CA LEU A 67 2.74 14.55 -3.03
C LEU A 67 2.27 13.70 -1.84
N PRO A 68 0.96 13.69 -1.54
CA PRO A 68 0.42 12.79 -0.53
C PRO A 68 0.67 11.33 -0.93
N SER A 69 0.95 10.45 0.04
CA SER A 69 1.09 9.02 -0.23
C SER A 69 -0.26 8.43 -0.65
N LYS A 70 -0.23 7.47 -1.58
CA LYS A 70 -1.44 6.75 -2.02
C LYS A 70 -1.60 5.42 -1.28
N GLY A 71 -2.77 4.81 -1.40
CA GLY A 71 -2.99 3.43 -0.95
C GLY A 71 -2.14 2.45 -1.73
N LYS A 72 -1.49 1.52 -1.03
CA LYS A 72 -0.60 0.52 -1.62
C LYS A 72 -1.36 -0.56 -2.39
N ASN A 73 -1.10 -0.65 -3.69
CA ASN A 73 -1.64 -1.62 -4.63
C ASN A 73 -0.50 -2.42 -5.28
N ARG A 74 0.11 -3.37 -4.55
CA ARG A 74 1.10 -4.26 -5.17
C ARG A 74 0.41 -5.25 -6.10
N GLN A 75 0.47 -5.00 -7.40
CA GLN A 75 0.25 -5.99 -8.46
C GLN A 75 1.59 -6.68 -8.76
N LYS A 76 1.60 -8.01 -9.03
CA LYS A 76 2.81 -8.71 -9.48
C LYS A 76 3.38 -7.99 -10.70
N THR A 77 4.67 -7.67 -10.65
CA THR A 77 5.39 -7.32 -11.88
C THR A 77 5.34 -8.51 -12.83
N ASN A 78 5.38 -8.28 -14.15
CA ASN A 78 5.38 -9.36 -15.14
C ASN A 78 6.48 -10.40 -14.84
N LEU A 79 7.64 -9.96 -14.36
CA LEU A 79 8.77 -10.80 -13.97
C LEU A 79 8.48 -11.80 -12.82
N GLU A 80 7.58 -11.43 -11.90
CA GLU A 80 7.16 -12.29 -10.78
C GLU A 80 5.97 -13.19 -11.14
N ARG A 81 5.25 -12.85 -12.23
CA ARG A 81 4.10 -13.63 -12.73
C ARG A 81 4.51 -14.88 -13.50
N PHE A 82 5.70 -14.88 -14.13
CA PHE A 82 6.23 -16.02 -14.89
C PHE A 82 7.09 -17.01 -14.08
N LYS A 83 7.19 -16.82 -12.75
CA LYS A 83 7.98 -17.69 -11.86
C LYS A 83 7.14 -18.77 -11.15
N GLU A 84 5.89 -18.95 -11.54
CA GLU A 84 4.93 -19.88 -10.94
C GLU A 84 4.54 -20.97 -11.95
#